data_AF-A0CQC5-F1
#
_entry.id   AF-A0CQC5-F1
#
_cell.length_a   1.000
_cell.length_b   1.000
_cell.length_c   1.000
_cell.angle_alpha   90.00
_cell.angle_beta   90.00
_cell.angle_gamma   90.00
#
_symmetry.space_group_name_H-M   'P 1'
#
loop_
_entity.id
_entity.type
_entity.pdbx_description
1 polymer ?
#
loop_
_entity_poly.entity_id
_entity_poly.type
_entity_poly.pdbx_seq_one_letter_code
_entity_poly.pdbx_strand_id
1 'polypeptide(L)'
;MNVNNRQQSRVLLASVKAPKYSLKETQPFGYEAKEFVRKHAIGKTVKVEVEYEKKIKPKDIEGLADEDDKKKLQQELNMIFVNIILTEDGDQNLAALVVGAGYATVQPPRGDDGVSRYIDELTGAQESASKAKKGLHGKPVQLPKTTDLSVNPNLQRSRDAFDSLRTLRKLSGVVELVLNGSRLKLKFHEQNFTSIVVLAGVKCLPNEQNLPEFQKFSNIALQYVKENALQRDVDIELTSIDKKGIFHGHVFIGKQRTNLGLTLLELGLAVTFNPVANSHAYQALFADAESKAKLKREGLWDIKGLDLTIVKGDDDVPVRSEIKLLNGELKKLILVEIADSNTLYFQDPTDKLLGQIEKSLGSFTATEANKLIPPFKKGLLCVAKFSVDGNWYRAKITRELKNRFEVLFVDYGNVDIVSQNDIRKLPENLAALPPQAIRCSLAYINGPTISHELGNKVGQFIRDQIFEKEVVVSFEYQDDVSKGVIAYLTKENQPNKSLNILLLSQGFAKLDKTAPPLPQKLEEWLKASQDAENNSKGLWNYDEETE
;
A
#
# COMPACT_ATOMS: atom_id res chain seq x y z
N MET A 1 6.84 -14.95 13.12
CA MET A 1 6.40 -15.93 12.11
C MET A 1 7.63 -16.53 11.41
N ASN A 2 7.91 -17.82 11.63
CA ASN A 2 8.91 -18.53 10.83
C ASN A 2 8.31 -18.78 9.43
N VAL A 3 8.62 -17.92 8.48
CA VAL A 3 8.30 -18.10 7.05
C VAL A 3 9.27 -19.09 6.38
N ASN A 4 10.10 -19.78 7.18
CA ASN A 4 11.11 -20.71 6.70
C ASN A 4 10.50 -22.09 6.40
N ASN A 5 10.72 -22.55 5.16
CA ASN A 5 10.74 -23.95 4.70
C ASN A 5 9.43 -24.70 4.35
N ARG A 6 8.41 -24.04 3.78
CA ARG A 6 7.40 -24.81 3.01
C ARG A 6 7.87 -24.98 1.56
N GLN A 7 8.35 -26.18 1.23
CA GLN A 7 8.72 -26.54 -0.13
C GLN A 7 7.46 -26.67 -0.99
N GLN A 8 7.41 -25.93 -2.09
CA GLN A 8 6.34 -26.05 -3.08
C GLN A 8 6.78 -27.05 -4.16
N SER A 9 5.88 -27.94 -4.56
CA SER A 9 6.14 -28.91 -5.63
C SER A 9 4.99 -28.88 -6.62
N ARG A 10 5.30 -28.76 -7.91
CA ARG A 10 4.33 -28.96 -8.98
C ARG A 10 4.23 -30.44 -9.28
N VAL A 11 3.00 -30.96 -9.24
CA VAL A 11 2.71 -32.36 -9.54
C VAL A 11 1.64 -32.46 -10.63
N LEU A 12 1.58 -33.62 -11.28
CA LEU A 12 0.61 -33.94 -12.32
C LEU A 12 -0.17 -35.18 -11.89
N LEU A 13 -1.47 -35.24 -12.20
CA LEU A 13 -2.24 -36.45 -11.94
C LEU A 13 -1.79 -37.56 -12.91
N ALA A 14 -1.47 -38.73 -12.35
CA ALA A 14 -0.97 -39.88 -13.10
C ALA A 14 -2.02 -40.42 -14.08
N SER A 15 -1.57 -40.85 -15.27
CA SER A 15 -2.39 -41.50 -16.30
C SER A 15 -3.66 -40.76 -16.77
N VAL A 16 -3.79 -39.45 -16.52
CA VAL A 16 -4.94 -38.65 -16.97
C VAL A 16 -4.51 -37.43 -17.78
N LYS A 17 -5.40 -36.94 -18.63
CA LYS A 17 -5.21 -35.72 -19.42
C LYS A 17 -6.45 -34.85 -19.37
N ALA A 18 -6.30 -33.65 -18.79
CA ALA A 18 -7.33 -32.63 -18.81
C ALA A 18 -7.25 -31.77 -20.10
N PRO A 19 -8.36 -31.14 -20.52
CA PRO A 19 -8.34 -30.14 -21.58
C PRO A 19 -7.47 -28.96 -21.18
N LYS A 20 -6.82 -28.34 -22.15
CA LYS A 20 -5.98 -27.16 -21.90
C LYS A 20 -6.83 -25.97 -21.47
N TYR A 21 -6.37 -25.28 -20.43
CA TYR A 21 -6.93 -24.00 -20.00
C TYR A 21 -5.80 -23.00 -19.73
N SER A 22 -5.76 -21.94 -20.54
CA SER A 22 -4.78 -20.87 -20.43
C SER A 22 -5.30 -19.60 -21.10
N LEU A 23 -4.62 -18.48 -20.86
CA LEU A 23 -4.91 -17.21 -21.53
C LEU A 23 -4.74 -17.26 -23.06
N LYS A 24 -3.89 -18.17 -23.57
CA LYS A 24 -3.58 -18.28 -25.02
C LYS A 24 -4.44 -19.32 -25.72
N GLU A 25 -4.76 -20.41 -25.03
CA GLU A 25 -5.46 -21.57 -25.56
C GLU A 25 -6.37 -22.13 -24.47
N THR A 26 -7.69 -22.09 -24.71
CA THR A 26 -8.70 -22.70 -23.85
C THR A 26 -9.52 -23.68 -24.69
N GLN A 27 -9.47 -24.95 -24.31
CA GLN A 27 -10.26 -26.02 -24.90
C GLN A 27 -11.62 -26.15 -24.17
N PRO A 28 -12.65 -26.70 -24.83
CA PRO A 28 -13.91 -27.01 -24.17
C PRO A 28 -13.69 -27.79 -22.86
N PHE A 29 -14.45 -27.43 -21.82
CA PHE A 29 -14.36 -28.00 -20.47
C PHE A 29 -13.07 -27.73 -19.69
N GLY A 30 -12.09 -26.99 -20.25
CA GLY A 30 -10.84 -26.71 -19.56
C GLY A 30 -11.02 -25.85 -18.30
N TYR A 31 -11.93 -24.88 -18.34
CA TYR A 31 -12.23 -24.04 -17.19
C TYR A 31 -12.96 -24.82 -16.10
N GLU A 32 -13.94 -25.63 -16.49
CA GLU A 32 -14.73 -26.47 -15.61
C GLU A 32 -13.85 -27.53 -14.94
N ALA A 33 -12.88 -28.09 -15.67
CA ALA A 33 -11.88 -28.99 -15.10
C ALA A 33 -11.05 -28.29 -14.01
N LYS A 34 -10.56 -27.07 -14.26
CA LYS A 34 -9.84 -26.26 -13.26
C LYS A 34 -10.71 -26.00 -12.03
N GLU A 35 -11.94 -25.52 -12.22
CA GLU A 35 -12.86 -25.22 -11.12
C GLU A 35 -13.28 -26.47 -10.34
N PHE A 36 -13.43 -27.61 -11.01
CA PHE A 36 -13.72 -28.87 -10.35
C PHE A 36 -12.58 -29.28 -9.42
N VAL A 37 -11.33 -29.27 -9.90
CA VAL A 37 -10.16 -29.56 -9.06
C VAL A 37 -10.05 -28.56 -7.91
N ARG A 38 -10.23 -27.27 -8.19
CA ARG A 38 -10.18 -26.20 -7.18
C ARG A 38 -11.16 -26.50 -6.03
N LYS A 39 -12.43 -26.73 -6.34
CA LYS A 39 -13.47 -27.01 -5.33
C LYS A 39 -13.23 -28.28 -4.51
N HIS A 40 -12.51 -29.25 -5.05
CA HIS A 40 -12.24 -30.50 -4.34
C HIS A 40 -10.93 -30.48 -3.54
N ALA A 41 -9.91 -29.73 -3.97
CA ALA A 41 -8.56 -29.85 -3.42
C ALA A 41 -8.01 -28.57 -2.76
N ILE A 42 -8.52 -27.37 -3.08
CA ILE A 42 -7.89 -26.13 -2.59
C ILE A 42 -7.96 -26.04 -1.06
N GLY A 43 -6.81 -25.83 -0.42
CA GLY A 43 -6.70 -25.67 1.03
C GLY A 43 -6.92 -26.93 1.86
N LYS A 44 -7.11 -28.11 1.24
CA LYS A 44 -7.25 -29.39 1.96
C LYS A 44 -5.89 -30.03 2.20
N THR A 45 -5.79 -30.79 3.29
CA THR A 45 -4.67 -31.72 3.47
C THR A 45 -4.96 -32.96 2.65
N VAL A 46 -3.98 -33.40 1.86
CA VAL A 46 -4.12 -34.54 0.96
C VAL A 46 -2.96 -35.52 1.16
N LYS A 47 -3.22 -36.80 0.91
CA LYS A 47 -2.16 -37.80 0.78
C LYS A 47 -1.71 -37.84 -0.67
N VAL A 48 -0.41 -37.71 -0.89
CA VAL A 48 0.20 -37.75 -2.23
C VAL A 48 0.98 -39.04 -2.38
N GLU A 49 0.69 -39.79 -3.43
CA GLU A 49 1.39 -41.03 -3.77
C GLU A 49 2.11 -40.83 -5.11
N VAL A 50 3.44 -40.85 -5.10
CA VAL A 50 4.24 -40.70 -6.33
C VAL A 50 4.20 -42.01 -7.11
N GLU A 51 3.81 -41.92 -8.39
CA GLU A 51 3.72 -43.09 -9.28
C GLU A 51 4.96 -43.22 -10.15
N TYR A 52 5.29 -42.17 -10.90
CA TYR A 52 6.42 -42.16 -11.82
C TYR A 52 6.86 -40.74 -12.14
N GLU A 53 8.09 -40.61 -12.62
CA GLU A 53 8.69 -39.34 -13.03
C GLU A 53 9.08 -39.40 -14.50
N LYS A 54 8.77 -38.34 -15.26
CA LYS A 54 9.33 -38.16 -16.61
C LYS A 54 10.37 -37.05 -16.56
N LYS A 55 11.63 -37.42 -16.77
CA LYS A 55 12.74 -36.47 -16.89
C LYS A 55 12.70 -35.80 -18.25
N ILE A 56 12.72 -34.47 -18.28
CA ILE A 56 12.87 -33.72 -19.53
C ILE A 56 14.31 -33.88 -20.02
N LYS A 57 14.50 -34.23 -21.30
CA LYS A 57 15.84 -34.50 -21.84
C LYS A 57 16.58 -33.15 -22.00
N PRO A 58 17.91 -33.09 -21.75
CA PRO A 58 18.69 -31.85 -21.85
C PRO A 58 18.57 -31.14 -23.21
N LYS A 59 18.40 -31.93 -24.29
CA LYS A 59 18.28 -31.46 -25.67
C LYS A 59 17.02 -30.61 -25.92
N ASP A 60 15.99 -30.75 -25.09
CA ASP A 60 14.73 -30.01 -25.22
C ASP A 60 14.80 -28.61 -24.55
N ILE A 61 15.95 -28.25 -23.95
CA ILE A 61 16.19 -27.01 -23.18
C ILE A 61 17.38 -26.22 -23.77
N GLU A 62 17.92 -26.64 -24.93
CA GLU A 62 19.03 -25.94 -25.60
C GLU A 62 18.59 -24.54 -26.06
N GLY A 63 19.15 -23.50 -25.44
CA GLY A 63 18.98 -22.09 -25.82
C GLY A 63 18.49 -21.13 -24.72
N LEU A 64 18.23 -21.59 -23.49
CA LEU A 64 17.46 -20.79 -22.52
C LEU A 64 18.19 -20.18 -21.30
N ALA A 65 19.40 -20.60 -20.90
CA ALA A 65 20.17 -19.97 -19.82
C ALA A 65 21.56 -20.61 -19.62
N ASP A 66 22.35 -20.09 -18.66
CA ASP A 66 23.67 -20.58 -18.23
C ASP A 66 23.59 -21.97 -17.52
N GLU A 67 24.72 -22.66 -17.31
CA GLU A 67 24.75 -24.08 -16.88
C GLU A 67 24.11 -24.37 -15.50
N ASP A 68 24.21 -23.45 -14.53
CA ASP A 68 23.57 -23.60 -13.21
C ASP A 68 22.04 -23.40 -13.29
N ASP A 69 21.58 -22.51 -14.17
CA ASP A 69 20.16 -22.30 -14.44
C ASP A 69 19.57 -23.52 -15.17
N LYS A 70 20.32 -24.17 -16.08
CA LYS A 70 19.87 -25.42 -16.72
C LYS A 70 19.61 -26.54 -15.72
N LYS A 71 20.46 -26.71 -14.69
CA LYS A 71 20.24 -27.73 -13.64
C LYS A 71 19.00 -27.43 -12.79
N LYS A 72 18.79 -26.17 -12.41
CA LYS A 72 17.57 -25.73 -11.70
C LYS A 72 16.32 -25.90 -12.56
N LEU A 73 16.35 -25.41 -13.80
CA LEU A 73 15.27 -25.57 -14.77
C LEU A 73 14.97 -27.06 -14.99
N GLN A 74 15.98 -27.92 -15.14
CA GLN A 74 15.76 -29.35 -15.35
C GLN A 74 15.15 -30.04 -14.12
N GLN A 75 15.50 -29.64 -12.90
CA GLN A 75 14.82 -30.09 -11.68
C GLN A 75 13.37 -29.59 -11.58
N GLU A 76 13.10 -28.35 -11.99
CA GLU A 76 11.74 -27.77 -12.04
C GLU A 76 10.87 -28.34 -13.18
N LEU A 77 11.52 -28.86 -14.22
CA LEU A 77 10.91 -29.40 -15.44
C LEU A 77 10.63 -30.91 -15.36
N ASN A 78 11.23 -31.63 -14.41
CA ASN A 78 10.89 -33.03 -14.19
C ASN A 78 9.40 -33.15 -13.86
N MET A 79 8.68 -33.93 -14.65
CA MET A 79 7.25 -34.12 -14.51
C MET A 79 7.01 -35.23 -13.50
N ILE A 80 6.62 -34.88 -12.29
CA ILE A 80 6.25 -35.83 -11.23
C ILE A 80 4.77 -36.16 -11.37
N PHE A 81 4.46 -37.42 -11.64
CA PHE A 81 3.10 -37.93 -11.74
C PHE A 81 2.71 -38.62 -10.44
N VAL A 82 1.56 -38.22 -9.90
CA VAL A 82 1.09 -38.64 -8.57
C VAL A 82 -0.39 -39.01 -8.60
N ASN A 83 -0.80 -39.78 -7.60
CA ASN A 83 -2.18 -39.84 -7.17
C ASN A 83 -2.37 -38.94 -5.94
N ILE A 84 -3.52 -38.27 -5.88
CA ILE A 84 -3.91 -37.41 -4.77
C ILE A 84 -5.15 -38.01 -4.13
N ILE A 85 -5.03 -38.43 -2.88
CA ILE A 85 -6.12 -38.99 -2.09
C ILE A 85 -6.63 -37.91 -1.13
N LEU A 86 -7.91 -37.56 -1.28
CA LEU A 86 -8.62 -36.58 -0.47
C LEU A 86 -9.08 -37.25 0.83
N THR A 87 -8.23 -37.21 1.86
CA THR A 87 -8.45 -37.92 3.13
C THR A 87 -9.62 -37.36 3.93
N GLU A 88 -9.92 -36.07 3.77
CA GLU A 88 -11.05 -35.41 4.45
C GLU A 88 -12.41 -35.81 3.85
N ASP A 89 -12.45 -36.41 2.66
CA ASP A 89 -13.68 -36.77 1.94
C ASP A 89 -13.85 -38.30 1.79
N GLY A 90 -13.33 -39.07 2.75
CA GLY A 90 -13.45 -40.53 2.74
C GLY A 90 -12.49 -41.22 1.77
N ASP A 91 -11.25 -40.74 1.71
CA ASP A 91 -10.15 -41.30 0.91
C ASP A 91 -10.44 -41.41 -0.60
N GLN A 92 -11.04 -40.36 -1.17
CA GLN A 92 -11.35 -40.32 -2.60
C GLN A 92 -10.13 -40.00 -3.47
N ASN A 93 -9.97 -40.72 -4.58
CA ASN A 93 -8.94 -40.45 -5.58
C ASN A 93 -9.35 -39.26 -6.47
N LEU A 94 -8.61 -38.15 -6.38
CA LEU A 94 -8.90 -36.93 -7.14
C LEU A 94 -8.87 -37.16 -8.66
N ALA A 95 -7.96 -38.00 -9.16
CA ALA A 95 -7.89 -38.30 -10.60
C ALA A 95 -9.16 -39.03 -11.07
N ALA A 96 -9.65 -39.99 -10.27
CA ALA A 96 -10.88 -40.72 -10.56
C ALA A 96 -12.11 -39.79 -10.51
N LEU A 97 -12.17 -38.85 -9.55
CA LEU A 97 -13.23 -37.85 -9.49
C LEU A 97 -13.28 -36.96 -10.74
N VAL A 98 -12.12 -36.44 -11.17
CA VAL A 98 -12.01 -35.57 -12.35
C VAL A 98 -12.43 -36.33 -13.62
N VAL A 99 -11.97 -37.57 -13.78
CA VAL A 99 -12.33 -38.43 -14.92
C VAL A 99 -13.81 -38.80 -14.89
N GLY A 100 -14.35 -39.21 -13.74
CA GLY A 100 -15.75 -39.59 -13.55
C GLY A 100 -16.75 -38.44 -13.74
N ALA A 101 -16.28 -37.19 -13.57
CA ALA A 101 -17.01 -35.98 -13.92
C ALA A 101 -16.92 -35.62 -15.42
N GLY A 102 -16.08 -36.32 -16.19
CA GLY A 102 -15.85 -36.06 -17.61
C GLY A 102 -14.92 -34.87 -17.88
N TYR A 103 -14.09 -34.48 -16.91
CA TYR A 103 -13.19 -33.33 -17.02
C TYR A 103 -11.72 -33.70 -17.33
N ALA A 104 -11.43 -34.99 -17.44
CA ALA A 104 -10.18 -35.50 -17.99
C ALA A 104 -10.43 -36.87 -18.65
N THR A 105 -9.52 -37.28 -19.52
CA THR A 105 -9.51 -38.63 -20.11
C THR A 105 -8.34 -39.44 -19.61
N VAL A 106 -8.53 -40.75 -19.51
CA VAL A 106 -7.48 -41.71 -19.18
C VAL A 106 -6.53 -41.83 -20.37
N GLN A 107 -5.23 -41.72 -20.12
CA GLN A 107 -4.20 -41.92 -21.12
C GLN A 107 -3.81 -43.40 -21.16
N PRO A 108 -3.92 -44.07 -22.32
CA PRO A 108 -3.43 -45.43 -22.45
C PRO A 108 -1.89 -45.46 -22.31
N PRO A 109 -1.31 -46.54 -21.78
CA PRO A 109 0.14 -46.71 -21.72
C PRO A 109 0.76 -46.63 -23.12
N ARG A 110 1.90 -45.95 -23.27
CA ARG A 110 2.63 -45.86 -24.54
C ARG A 110 4.11 -46.16 -24.32
N GLY A 111 4.61 -47.26 -24.90
CA GLY A 111 6.00 -47.67 -24.74
C GLY A 111 6.37 -47.84 -23.26
N ASP A 112 7.48 -47.21 -22.85
CA ASP A 112 7.99 -47.26 -21.47
C ASP A 112 7.39 -46.18 -20.54
N ASP A 113 6.23 -45.63 -20.90
CA ASP A 113 5.53 -44.66 -20.04
C ASP A 113 5.09 -45.31 -18.73
N GLY A 114 5.36 -44.62 -17.61
CA GLY A 114 4.80 -45.00 -16.32
C GLY A 114 3.26 -44.94 -16.32
N VAL A 115 2.64 -45.86 -15.57
CA VAL A 115 1.18 -46.03 -15.49
C VAL A 115 0.77 -45.99 -14.03
N SER A 116 -0.35 -45.32 -13.73
CA SER A 116 -0.92 -45.29 -12.38
C SER A 116 -1.34 -46.69 -11.94
N ARG A 117 -1.03 -47.06 -10.70
CA ARG A 117 -1.57 -48.28 -10.08
C ARG A 117 -3.11 -48.32 -10.01
N TYR A 118 -3.78 -47.17 -10.14
CA TYR A 118 -5.24 -47.03 -10.13
C TYR A 118 -5.84 -47.04 -11.53
N ILE A 119 -5.15 -47.57 -12.56
CA ILE A 119 -5.59 -47.51 -13.96
C ILE A 119 -6.97 -48.12 -14.19
N ASP A 120 -7.32 -49.19 -13.48
CA ASP A 120 -8.63 -49.85 -13.59
C ASP A 120 -9.75 -48.96 -13.02
N GLU A 121 -9.52 -48.33 -11.88
CA GLU A 121 -10.46 -47.36 -11.28
C GLU A 121 -10.70 -46.17 -12.22
N LEU A 122 -9.62 -45.60 -12.77
CA LEU A 122 -9.69 -44.50 -13.72
C LEU A 122 -10.47 -44.88 -14.98
N THR A 123 -10.24 -46.08 -15.49
CA THR A 123 -10.92 -46.60 -16.69
C THR A 123 -12.42 -46.80 -16.42
N GLY A 124 -12.78 -47.41 -15.29
CA GLY A 124 -14.19 -47.54 -14.88
C GLY A 124 -14.90 -46.19 -14.66
N ALA A 125 -14.18 -45.20 -14.12
CA ALA A 125 -14.69 -43.83 -13.99
C ALA A 125 -14.95 -43.19 -15.36
N GLN A 126 -14.06 -43.40 -16.33
CA GLN A 126 -14.22 -42.89 -17.70
C GLN A 126 -15.39 -43.54 -18.41
N GLU A 127 -15.56 -44.85 -18.30
CA GLU A 127 -16.71 -45.57 -18.87
C GLU A 127 -18.03 -45.04 -18.30
N SER A 128 -18.07 -44.80 -16.99
CA SER A 128 -19.22 -44.19 -16.32
C SER A 128 -19.52 -42.79 -16.82
N ALA A 129 -18.49 -41.94 -16.98
CA ALA A 129 -18.64 -40.59 -17.52
C ALA A 129 -19.12 -40.61 -18.98
N SER A 130 -18.60 -41.54 -19.79
CA SER A 130 -18.97 -41.74 -21.18
C SER A 130 -20.42 -42.18 -21.34
N LYS A 131 -20.85 -43.21 -20.58
CA LYS A 131 -22.23 -43.69 -20.57
C LYS A 131 -23.21 -42.60 -20.14
N ALA A 132 -22.82 -41.78 -19.17
CA ALA A 132 -23.62 -40.65 -18.69
C ALA A 132 -23.48 -39.38 -19.56
N LYS A 133 -22.66 -39.40 -20.63
CA LYS A 133 -22.37 -38.26 -21.52
C LYS A 133 -21.96 -36.99 -20.76
N LYS A 134 -21.10 -37.15 -19.76
CA LYS A 134 -20.60 -36.03 -18.93
C LYS A 134 -19.40 -35.34 -19.59
N GLY A 135 -19.32 -34.03 -19.41
CA GLY A 135 -18.16 -33.21 -19.81
C GLY A 135 -17.69 -33.49 -21.24
N LEU A 136 -16.43 -33.91 -21.38
CA LEU A 136 -15.79 -34.24 -22.65
C LEU A 136 -16.48 -35.35 -23.46
N HIS A 137 -17.30 -36.18 -22.81
CA HIS A 137 -18.09 -37.23 -23.47
C HIS A 137 -19.51 -36.78 -23.84
N GLY A 138 -19.88 -35.56 -23.46
CA GLY A 138 -21.14 -34.91 -23.78
C GLY A 138 -21.03 -33.89 -24.90
N LYS A 139 -22.11 -33.13 -25.11
CA LYS A 139 -22.08 -31.99 -26.02
C LYS A 139 -21.40 -30.79 -25.34
N PRO A 140 -20.48 -30.07 -26.02
CA PRO A 140 -19.90 -28.84 -25.49
C PRO A 140 -21.00 -27.82 -25.18
N VAL A 141 -20.95 -27.24 -23.98
CA VAL A 141 -21.78 -26.08 -23.61
C VAL A 141 -20.99 -24.83 -23.95
N GLN A 142 -21.58 -23.90 -24.70
CA GLN A 142 -20.98 -22.58 -24.90
C GLN A 142 -21.13 -21.78 -23.59
N LEU A 143 -20.01 -21.55 -22.91
CA LEU A 143 -19.99 -20.68 -21.74
C LEU A 143 -20.05 -19.21 -22.16
N PRO A 144 -20.69 -18.34 -21.34
CA PRO A 144 -20.61 -16.90 -21.51
C PRO A 144 -19.14 -16.45 -21.55
N LYS A 145 -18.81 -15.56 -22.50
CA LYS A 145 -17.48 -14.95 -22.52
C LYS A 145 -17.29 -14.16 -21.23
N THR A 146 -16.16 -14.41 -20.57
CA THR A 146 -15.77 -13.64 -19.40
C THR A 146 -15.17 -12.32 -19.82
N THR A 147 -15.71 -11.21 -19.34
CA THR A 147 -15.12 -9.89 -19.52
C THR A 147 -13.95 -9.68 -18.54
N ASP A 148 -12.81 -9.19 -19.01
CA ASP A 148 -11.68 -8.84 -18.13
C ASP A 148 -11.58 -7.32 -17.99
N LEU A 149 -11.96 -6.79 -16.83
CA LEU A 149 -11.86 -5.37 -16.48
C LEU A 149 -10.50 -5.03 -15.85
N SER A 150 -9.63 -6.02 -15.59
CA SER A 150 -8.30 -5.78 -14.99
C SER A 150 -7.24 -5.32 -15.99
N VAL A 151 -7.45 -5.57 -17.29
CA VAL A 151 -6.52 -5.22 -18.37
C VAL A 151 -7.07 -4.01 -19.12
N ASN A 152 -6.40 -2.86 -19.01
CA ASN A 152 -6.86 -1.58 -19.57
C ASN A 152 -8.32 -1.27 -19.16
N PRO A 153 -8.58 -1.06 -17.85
CA PRO A 153 -9.92 -0.83 -17.33
C PRO A 153 -10.61 0.28 -18.10
N ASN A 154 -11.69 -0.07 -18.81
CA ASN A 154 -12.60 0.94 -19.33
C ASN A 154 -13.38 1.49 -18.14
N LEU A 155 -13.12 2.75 -17.80
CA LEU A 155 -13.69 3.39 -16.61
C LEU A 155 -15.21 3.33 -16.59
N GLN A 156 -15.86 3.58 -17.74
CA GLN A 156 -17.32 3.54 -17.82
C GLN A 156 -17.84 2.13 -17.54
N ARG A 157 -17.31 1.12 -18.23
CA ARG A 157 -17.72 -0.28 -17.99
C ARG A 157 -17.46 -0.75 -16.56
N SER A 158 -16.39 -0.24 -15.94
CA SER A 158 -16.05 -0.57 -14.56
C SER A 158 -17.01 0.09 -13.57
N ARG A 159 -17.44 1.33 -13.84
CA ARG A 159 -18.49 2.02 -13.07
C ARG A 159 -19.84 1.32 -13.20
N ASP A 160 -20.25 0.99 -14.43
CA ASP A 160 -21.52 0.28 -14.69
C ASP A 160 -21.54 -1.08 -13.95
N ALA A 161 -20.42 -1.81 -14.00
CA ALA A 161 -20.26 -3.04 -13.24
C ALA A 161 -20.33 -2.78 -11.72
N PHE A 162 -19.57 -1.81 -11.20
CA PHE A 162 -19.57 -1.46 -9.77
C PHE A 162 -20.98 -1.11 -9.26
N ASP A 163 -21.72 -0.30 -9.99
CA ASP A 163 -23.09 0.09 -9.65
C ASP A 163 -24.04 -1.11 -9.61
N SER A 164 -23.89 -2.05 -10.53
CA SER A 164 -24.69 -3.29 -10.51
C SER A 164 -24.38 -4.14 -9.27
N LEU A 165 -23.11 -4.23 -8.87
CA LEU A 165 -22.64 -5.11 -7.81
C LEU A 165 -23.01 -4.60 -6.41
N ARG A 166 -22.95 -3.28 -6.18
CA ARG A 166 -23.25 -2.71 -4.86
C ARG A 166 -24.71 -2.86 -4.43
N THR A 167 -25.60 -3.15 -5.38
CA THR A 167 -27.02 -3.45 -5.09
C THR A 167 -27.25 -4.88 -4.61
N LEU A 168 -26.26 -5.77 -4.78
CA LEU A 168 -26.39 -7.16 -4.42
C LEU A 168 -26.27 -7.34 -2.91
N ARG A 169 -27.22 -8.05 -2.31
CA ARG A 169 -27.20 -8.42 -0.89
C ARG A 169 -25.99 -9.29 -0.53
N LYS A 170 -25.55 -10.12 -1.46
CA LYS A 170 -24.38 -10.98 -1.31
C LYS A 170 -23.56 -10.92 -2.59
N LEU A 171 -22.29 -10.58 -2.44
CA LEU A 171 -21.32 -10.60 -3.52
C LEU A 171 -20.21 -11.60 -3.19
N SER A 172 -19.93 -12.51 -4.11
CA SER A 172 -18.88 -13.50 -3.97
C SER A 172 -18.03 -13.60 -5.23
N GLY A 173 -16.80 -14.09 -5.08
CA GLY A 173 -15.89 -14.32 -6.19
C GLY A 173 -14.78 -15.28 -5.81
N VAL A 174 -13.92 -15.58 -6.78
CA VAL A 174 -12.72 -16.42 -6.57
C VAL A 174 -11.47 -15.57 -6.76
N VAL A 175 -10.51 -15.70 -5.84
CA VAL A 175 -9.20 -15.05 -5.97
C VAL A 175 -8.38 -15.75 -7.04
N GLU A 176 -8.29 -15.17 -8.24
CA GLU A 176 -7.54 -15.73 -9.37
C GLU A 176 -6.04 -15.43 -9.27
N LEU A 177 -5.70 -14.23 -8.77
CA LEU A 177 -4.30 -13.80 -8.63
C LEU A 177 -4.15 -12.88 -7.42
N VAL A 178 -3.05 -13.05 -6.69
CA VAL A 178 -2.61 -12.12 -5.65
C VAL A 178 -1.47 -11.28 -6.24
N LEU A 179 -1.75 -9.99 -6.49
CA LEU A 179 -0.78 -9.06 -7.08
C LEU A 179 0.20 -8.56 -6.01
N ASN A 180 -0.31 -8.27 -4.81
CA ASN A 180 0.44 -8.03 -3.58
C ASN A 180 -0.47 -8.34 -2.37
N GLY A 181 0.00 -8.10 -1.15
CA GLY A 181 -0.77 -8.40 0.06
C GLY A 181 -2.13 -7.66 0.17
N SER A 182 -2.34 -6.54 -0.52
CA SER A 182 -3.58 -5.76 -0.44
C SER A 182 -4.28 -5.57 -1.79
N ARG A 183 -3.87 -6.28 -2.85
CA ARG A 183 -4.41 -6.13 -4.22
C ARG A 183 -4.58 -7.50 -4.87
N LEU A 184 -5.83 -7.80 -5.23
CA LEU A 184 -6.27 -9.10 -5.70
C LEU A 184 -6.95 -8.97 -7.05
N LYS A 185 -6.77 -9.95 -7.94
CA LYS A 185 -7.63 -10.12 -9.12
C LYS A 185 -8.70 -11.15 -8.78
N LEU A 186 -9.96 -10.73 -8.82
CA LEU A 186 -11.11 -11.58 -8.50
C LEU A 186 -11.88 -11.93 -9.77
N LYS A 187 -12.38 -13.17 -9.82
CA LYS A 187 -13.35 -13.65 -10.80
C LYS A 187 -14.74 -13.69 -10.16
N PHE A 188 -15.64 -12.90 -10.72
CA PHE A 188 -17.05 -12.88 -10.35
C PHE A 188 -17.78 -13.86 -11.28
N HIS A 189 -18.06 -15.06 -10.77
CA HIS A 189 -18.59 -16.16 -11.59
C HIS A 189 -20.01 -15.87 -12.08
N GLU A 190 -20.89 -15.43 -11.19
CA GLU A 190 -22.30 -15.15 -11.50
C GLU A 190 -22.43 -14.00 -12.53
N GLN A 191 -21.56 -12.99 -12.43
CA GLN A 191 -21.58 -11.81 -13.30
C GLN A 191 -20.65 -11.94 -14.52
N ASN A 192 -19.94 -13.06 -14.67
CA ASN A 192 -19.06 -13.36 -15.80
C ASN A 192 -18.00 -12.28 -16.11
N PHE A 193 -17.38 -11.68 -15.10
CA PHE A 193 -16.23 -10.80 -15.33
C PHE A 193 -15.11 -10.99 -14.30
N THR A 194 -13.95 -10.44 -14.59
CA THR A 194 -12.82 -10.33 -13.66
C THR A 194 -12.46 -8.88 -13.43
N SER A 195 -12.09 -8.51 -12.21
CA SER A 195 -11.65 -7.16 -11.88
C SER A 195 -10.58 -7.18 -10.78
N ILE A 196 -9.88 -6.07 -10.63
CA ILE A 196 -8.95 -5.85 -9.52
C ILE A 196 -9.74 -5.31 -8.33
N VAL A 197 -9.58 -5.95 -7.17
CA VAL A 197 -10.07 -5.45 -5.89
C VAL A 197 -8.87 -5.13 -4.99
N VAL A 198 -8.82 -3.90 -4.51
CA VAL A 198 -7.88 -3.43 -3.49
C VAL A 198 -8.58 -3.50 -2.14
N LEU A 199 -7.90 -4.03 -1.12
CA LEU A 199 -8.44 -4.08 0.23
C LEU A 199 -8.63 -2.65 0.76
N ALA A 200 -9.87 -2.27 1.04
CA ALA A 200 -10.21 -0.95 1.56
C ALA A 200 -9.62 -0.76 2.97
N GLY A 201 -9.13 0.45 3.28
CA GLY A 201 -8.63 0.81 4.61
C GLY A 201 -7.25 0.28 5.01
N VAL A 202 -6.62 -0.55 4.16
CA VAL A 202 -5.34 -1.19 4.47
C VAL A 202 -4.37 -1.10 3.30
N LYS A 203 -3.09 -1.03 3.62
CA LYS A 203 -2.01 -1.02 2.62
C LYS A 203 -0.85 -1.86 3.07
N CYS A 204 -0.41 -2.78 2.21
CA CYS A 204 0.83 -3.53 2.42
C CYS A 204 2.03 -2.72 1.91
N LEU A 205 3.21 -2.97 2.46
CA LEU A 205 4.43 -2.30 2.01
C LEU A 205 4.69 -2.63 0.53
N PRO A 206 5.15 -1.65 -0.28
CA PRO A 206 5.54 -1.90 -1.65
C PRO A 206 6.77 -2.80 -1.71
N ASN A 207 6.88 -3.57 -2.79
CA ASN A 207 8.05 -4.40 -3.04
C ASN A 207 9.16 -3.54 -3.63
N GLU A 208 9.85 -2.80 -2.76
CA GLU A 208 10.93 -1.88 -3.13
C GLU A 208 12.29 -2.57 -2.97
N GLN A 209 12.97 -2.84 -4.10
CA GLN A 209 14.27 -3.53 -4.09
C GLN A 209 15.35 -2.77 -3.32
N ASN A 210 15.25 -1.43 -3.27
CA ASN A 210 16.19 -0.57 -2.57
C ASN A 210 15.92 -0.48 -1.06
N LEU A 211 14.83 -1.10 -0.57
CA LEU A 211 14.44 -1.12 0.85
C LEU A 211 14.25 -2.58 1.30
N PRO A 212 15.32 -3.27 1.77
CA PRO A 212 15.27 -4.70 2.09
C PRO A 212 14.16 -5.09 3.07
N GLU A 213 13.89 -4.26 4.08
CA GLU A 213 12.80 -4.49 5.03
C GLU A 213 11.42 -4.39 4.35
N PHE A 214 11.21 -3.42 3.46
CA PHE A 214 9.95 -3.30 2.72
C PHE A 214 9.74 -4.51 1.82
N GLN A 215 10.76 -4.91 1.06
CA GLN A 215 10.72 -6.09 0.22
C GLN A 215 10.42 -7.36 1.05
N LYS A 216 11.09 -7.54 2.19
CA LYS A 216 10.86 -8.68 3.09
C LYS A 216 9.40 -8.75 3.53
N PHE A 217 8.86 -7.67 4.10
CA PHE A 217 7.48 -7.68 4.60
C PHE A 217 6.43 -7.69 3.49
N SER A 218 6.72 -7.08 2.34
CA SER A 218 5.89 -7.19 1.14
C SER A 218 5.79 -8.65 0.67
N ASN A 219 6.90 -9.37 0.66
CA ASN A 219 6.94 -10.79 0.30
C ASN A 219 6.24 -11.68 1.35
N ILE A 220 6.40 -11.38 2.64
CA ILE A 220 5.68 -12.10 3.71
C ILE A 220 4.17 -11.89 3.58
N ALA A 221 3.71 -10.64 3.36
CA ALA A 221 2.31 -10.33 3.15
C ALA A 221 1.77 -11.02 1.88
N LEU A 222 2.49 -10.94 0.76
CA LEU A 222 2.14 -11.64 -0.47
C LEU A 222 1.99 -13.14 -0.26
N GLN A 223 2.96 -13.76 0.43
CA GLN A 223 2.95 -15.20 0.69
C GLN A 223 1.80 -15.59 1.63
N TYR A 224 1.57 -14.82 2.68
CA TYR A 224 0.44 -15.03 3.59
C TYR A 224 -0.89 -15.02 2.84
N VAL A 225 -1.12 -14.01 1.99
CA VAL A 225 -2.37 -13.92 1.21
C VAL A 225 -2.47 -15.01 0.16
N LYS A 226 -1.37 -15.43 -0.48
CA LYS A 226 -1.37 -16.60 -1.37
C LYS A 226 -1.78 -17.86 -0.62
N GLU A 227 -1.22 -18.11 0.54
CA GLU A 227 -1.52 -19.33 1.33
C GLU A 227 -2.96 -19.35 1.85
N ASN A 228 -3.54 -18.18 2.14
CA ASN A 228 -4.85 -18.06 2.80
C ASN A 228 -6.01 -17.66 1.88
N ALA A 229 -5.77 -17.07 0.71
CA ALA A 229 -6.82 -16.52 -0.16
C ALA A 229 -6.78 -17.03 -1.60
N LEU A 230 -5.60 -17.31 -2.18
CA LEU A 230 -5.49 -17.70 -3.59
C LEU A 230 -6.35 -18.93 -3.91
N GLN A 231 -7.11 -18.84 -5.00
CA GLN A 231 -8.04 -19.86 -5.48
C GLN A 231 -9.17 -20.26 -4.51
N ARG A 232 -9.42 -19.47 -3.45
CA ARG A 232 -10.57 -19.67 -2.57
C ARG A 232 -11.74 -18.80 -3.00
N ASP A 233 -12.94 -19.32 -2.74
CA ASP A 233 -14.17 -18.52 -2.78
C ASP A 233 -14.13 -17.52 -1.61
N VAL A 234 -14.46 -16.27 -1.91
CA VAL A 234 -14.47 -15.16 -0.96
C VAL A 234 -15.78 -14.40 -1.05
N ASP A 235 -16.27 -13.95 0.10
CA ASP A 235 -17.33 -12.94 0.15
C ASP A 235 -16.69 -11.55 0.07
N ILE A 236 -17.38 -10.59 -0.56
CA ILE A 236 -16.83 -9.27 -0.87
C ILE A 236 -17.84 -8.19 -0.50
N GLU A 237 -17.38 -7.13 0.16
CA GLU A 237 -18.15 -5.90 0.40
C GLU A 237 -17.44 -4.75 -0.33
N LEU A 238 -18.01 -4.27 -1.43
CA LEU A 238 -17.43 -3.17 -2.21
C LEU A 238 -17.71 -1.83 -1.52
N THR A 239 -16.70 -0.96 -1.47
CA THR A 239 -16.77 0.37 -0.85
C THR A 239 -16.75 1.48 -1.88
N SER A 240 -15.78 1.46 -2.81
CA SER A 240 -15.61 2.51 -3.82
C SER A 240 -14.93 1.99 -5.08
N ILE A 241 -14.86 2.86 -6.10
CA ILE A 241 -14.12 2.64 -7.34
C ILE A 241 -13.24 3.86 -7.59
N ASP A 242 -11.98 3.64 -7.97
CA ASP A 242 -11.06 4.75 -8.27
C ASP A 242 -11.24 5.30 -9.69
N LYS A 243 -10.55 6.42 -9.99
CA LYS A 243 -10.55 7.07 -11.32
C LYS A 243 -9.97 6.18 -12.43
N LYS A 244 -9.29 5.08 -12.08
CA LYS A 244 -8.74 4.07 -13.00
C LYS A 244 -9.66 2.86 -13.15
N GLY A 245 -10.84 2.84 -12.52
CA GLY A 245 -11.79 1.73 -12.60
C GLY A 245 -11.44 0.54 -11.70
N ILE A 246 -10.56 0.72 -10.71
CA ILE A 246 -10.18 -0.32 -9.76
C ILE A 246 -11.15 -0.30 -8.58
N PHE A 247 -11.64 -1.48 -8.20
CA PHE A 247 -12.58 -1.61 -7.09
C PHE A 247 -11.83 -1.61 -5.76
N HIS A 248 -12.43 -0.98 -4.76
CA HIS A 248 -12.01 -1.03 -3.36
C HIS A 248 -13.09 -1.75 -2.55
N GLY A 249 -12.68 -2.58 -1.60
CA GLY A 249 -13.63 -3.28 -0.75
C GLY A 249 -12.99 -4.17 0.31
N HIS A 250 -13.82 -4.75 1.16
CA HIS A 250 -13.43 -5.74 2.14
C HIS A 250 -13.62 -7.15 1.57
N VAL A 251 -12.63 -8.02 1.81
CA VAL A 251 -12.63 -9.41 1.33
C VAL A 251 -12.63 -10.34 2.53
N PHE A 252 -13.55 -11.29 2.53
CA PHE A 252 -13.76 -12.23 3.64
C PHE A 252 -13.48 -13.66 3.18
N ILE A 253 -12.71 -14.37 3.98
CA ILE A 253 -12.25 -15.72 3.67
C ILE A 253 -12.93 -16.74 4.58
N GLY A 254 -13.34 -17.85 3.97
CA GLY A 254 -13.85 -19.02 4.68
C GLY A 254 -15.23 -18.83 5.31
N LYS A 255 -15.73 -19.90 5.94
CA LYS A 255 -17.09 -19.94 6.51
C LYS A 255 -17.31 -18.95 7.65
N GLN A 256 -16.25 -18.60 8.37
CA GLN A 256 -16.30 -17.64 9.47
C GLN A 256 -16.33 -16.18 8.99
N ARG A 257 -16.24 -15.95 7.67
CA ARG A 257 -16.10 -14.61 7.06
C ARG A 257 -14.99 -13.80 7.72
N THR A 258 -13.78 -14.37 7.79
CA THR A 258 -12.63 -13.67 8.37
C THR A 258 -12.20 -12.53 7.45
N ASN A 259 -12.19 -11.29 7.95
CA ASN A 259 -11.80 -10.12 7.17
C ASN A 259 -10.28 -10.13 6.91
N LEU A 260 -9.89 -10.23 5.64
CA LEU A 260 -8.49 -10.34 5.24
C LEU A 260 -7.68 -9.07 5.60
N GLY A 261 -8.27 -7.88 5.41
CA GLY A 261 -7.61 -6.61 5.74
C GLY A 261 -7.32 -6.49 7.24
N LEU A 262 -8.31 -6.81 8.07
CA LEU A 262 -8.15 -6.85 9.53
C LEU A 262 -7.04 -7.82 9.95
N THR A 263 -7.05 -9.02 9.37
CA THR A 263 -6.06 -10.06 9.68
C THR A 263 -4.64 -9.61 9.36
N LEU A 264 -4.44 -8.92 8.22
CA LEU A 264 -3.13 -8.38 7.84
C LEU A 264 -2.64 -7.30 8.81
N LEU A 265 -3.54 -6.47 9.36
CA LEU A 265 -3.20 -5.48 10.38
C LEU A 265 -2.81 -6.15 11.70
N GLU A 266 -3.58 -7.13 12.17
CA GLU A 266 -3.31 -7.87 13.41
C GLU A 266 -1.96 -8.60 13.38
N LEU A 267 -1.57 -9.10 12.21
CA LEU A 267 -0.29 -9.76 11.99
C LEU A 267 0.89 -8.80 11.76
N GLY A 268 0.64 -7.49 11.73
CA GLY A 268 1.65 -6.48 11.41
C GLY A 268 2.22 -6.64 10.00
N LEU A 269 1.41 -7.06 9.03
CA LEU A 269 1.78 -7.22 7.62
C LEU A 269 1.24 -6.09 6.72
N ALA A 270 0.36 -5.25 7.25
CA ALA A 270 -0.19 -4.07 6.61
C ALA A 270 -0.28 -2.92 7.60
N VAL A 271 -0.49 -1.72 7.07
CA VAL A 271 -0.81 -0.51 7.83
C VAL A 271 -2.20 0.00 7.47
N THR A 272 -2.80 0.77 8.38
CA THR A 272 -4.04 1.50 8.09
C THR A 272 -3.79 2.55 7.00
N PHE A 273 -4.72 2.68 6.05
CA PHE A 273 -4.57 3.61 4.91
C PHE A 273 -5.91 4.17 4.45
N ASN A 274 -5.96 5.49 4.26
CA ASN A 274 -7.13 6.25 3.79
C ASN A 274 -8.41 5.96 4.60
N PRO A 275 -8.51 6.44 5.86
CA PRO A 275 -9.63 6.16 6.75
C PRO A 275 -10.99 6.59 6.18
N VAL A 276 -11.00 7.63 5.33
CA VAL A 276 -12.21 8.26 4.77
C VAL A 276 -13.01 7.30 3.87
N ALA A 277 -12.36 6.31 3.27
CA ALA A 277 -13.00 5.35 2.37
C ALA A 277 -13.74 4.19 3.10
N ASN A 278 -13.66 4.12 4.43
CA ASN A 278 -14.27 3.06 5.23
C ASN A 278 -15.55 3.54 5.94
N SER A 279 -16.51 2.64 6.15
CA SER A 279 -17.59 2.89 7.09
C SER A 279 -17.02 3.13 8.50
N HIS A 280 -17.71 3.92 9.33
CA HIS A 280 -17.29 4.25 10.70
C HIS A 280 -16.98 2.99 11.53
N ALA A 281 -17.64 1.86 11.23
CA ALA A 281 -17.42 0.58 11.93
C ALA A 281 -16.02 -0.03 11.65
N TYR A 282 -15.53 0.01 10.41
CA TYR A 282 -14.23 -0.59 10.07
C TYR A 282 -13.04 0.29 10.48
N GLN A 283 -13.22 1.61 10.55
CA GLN A 283 -12.17 2.54 10.98
C GLN A 283 -11.67 2.20 12.40
N ALA A 284 -12.58 2.07 13.37
CA ALA A 284 -12.24 1.75 14.75
C ALA A 284 -11.58 0.36 14.88
N LEU A 285 -12.12 -0.65 14.19
CA LEU A 285 -11.58 -2.02 14.21
C LEU A 285 -10.15 -2.07 13.65
N PHE A 286 -9.89 -1.36 12.55
CA PHE A 286 -8.58 -1.38 11.91
C PHE A 286 -7.55 -0.61 12.74
N ALA A 287 -7.93 0.53 13.34
CA ALA A 287 -7.08 1.27 14.26
C ALA A 287 -6.72 0.44 15.51
N ASP A 288 -7.69 -0.28 16.08
CA ASP A 288 -7.47 -1.18 17.21
C ASP A 288 -6.54 -2.35 16.86
N ALA A 289 -6.79 -3.03 15.73
CA ALA A 289 -5.93 -4.11 15.26
C ALA A 289 -4.49 -3.67 15.02
N GLU A 290 -4.29 -2.53 14.36
CA GLU A 290 -2.96 -1.96 14.14
C GLU A 290 -2.28 -1.59 15.47
N SER A 291 -3.03 -1.00 16.41
CA SER A 291 -2.52 -0.63 17.74
C SER A 291 -2.11 -1.86 18.55
N LYS A 292 -2.87 -2.95 18.49
CA LYS A 292 -2.51 -4.22 19.12
C LYS A 292 -1.24 -4.82 18.53
N ALA A 293 -1.10 -4.79 17.21
CA ALA A 293 0.11 -5.27 16.54
C ALA A 293 1.34 -4.41 16.91
N LYS A 294 1.18 -3.08 17.00
CA LYS A 294 2.21 -2.14 17.50
C LYS A 294 2.66 -2.49 18.92
N LEU A 295 1.71 -2.64 19.84
CA LEU A 295 1.98 -2.96 21.24
C LEU A 295 2.73 -4.29 21.40
N LYS A 296 2.40 -5.28 20.58
CA LYS A 296 3.05 -6.60 20.57
C LYS A 296 4.40 -6.63 19.83
N ARG A 297 4.77 -5.54 19.14
CA ARG A 297 5.90 -5.51 18.18
C ARG A 297 5.79 -6.65 17.17
N GLU A 298 4.60 -6.84 16.63
CA GLU A 298 4.33 -7.92 15.68
C GLU A 298 4.65 -7.48 14.25
N GLY A 299 5.27 -8.36 13.46
CA GLY A 299 5.56 -8.09 12.06
C GLY A 299 6.41 -6.83 11.84
N LEU A 300 5.87 -5.89 11.07
CA LEU A 300 6.55 -4.64 10.71
C LEU A 300 6.86 -3.75 11.92
N TRP A 301 6.16 -3.95 13.04
CA TRP A 301 6.31 -3.16 14.27
C TRP A 301 7.50 -3.59 15.14
N ASP A 302 8.19 -4.68 14.80
CA ASP A 302 9.45 -5.08 15.45
C ASP A 302 10.67 -4.29 14.91
N ILE A 303 10.53 -3.67 13.73
CA ILE A 303 11.63 -2.98 13.08
C ILE A 303 11.81 -1.57 13.65
N LYS A 304 12.96 -1.33 14.28
CA LYS A 304 13.33 0.01 14.74
C LYS A 304 13.60 0.95 13.55
N GLY A 305 12.95 2.11 13.56
CA GLY A 305 13.19 3.17 12.57
C GLY A 305 12.60 2.89 11.18
N LEU A 306 11.63 2.00 11.06
CA LEU A 306 10.90 1.78 9.81
C LEU A 306 10.06 3.02 9.45
N ASP A 307 10.48 3.75 8.42
CA ASP A 307 9.77 4.95 7.94
C ASP A 307 8.56 4.56 7.07
N LEU A 308 7.37 4.48 7.68
CA LEU A 308 6.12 4.16 7.01
C LEU A 308 5.49 5.33 6.25
N THR A 309 6.05 6.54 6.33
CA THR A 309 5.55 7.71 5.57
C THR A 309 5.64 7.49 4.05
N ILE A 310 6.59 6.66 3.61
CA ILE A 310 6.75 6.24 2.20
C ILE A 310 5.52 5.45 1.70
N VAL A 311 4.81 4.75 2.59
CA VAL A 311 3.66 3.91 2.22
C VAL A 311 2.35 4.64 2.38
N LYS A 312 2.21 5.48 3.40
CA LYS A 312 0.97 6.22 3.62
C LYS A 312 0.84 7.49 2.76
N GLY A 313 1.91 7.93 2.10
CA GLY A 313 1.94 9.22 1.41
C GLY A 313 1.97 10.38 2.41
N ASP A 314 2.15 11.59 1.92
CA ASP A 314 2.08 12.81 2.74
C ASP A 314 0.66 13.08 3.31
N ASP A 315 -0.32 12.23 2.97
CA ASP A 315 -1.73 12.30 3.38
C ASP A 315 -2.06 11.59 4.70
N ASP A 316 -1.07 11.04 5.41
CA ASP A 316 -1.21 10.87 6.86
C ASP A 316 -0.37 11.98 7.50
N VAL A 317 -1.09 12.94 8.11
CA VAL A 317 -0.62 13.62 9.32
C VAL A 317 0.15 12.55 10.11
N PRO A 318 1.44 12.77 10.41
CA PRO A 318 2.24 11.79 11.10
C PRO A 318 1.42 11.24 12.26
N VAL A 319 1.32 9.91 12.40
CA VAL A 319 0.71 9.31 13.58
C VAL A 319 1.47 9.90 14.76
N ARG A 320 0.86 10.90 15.40
CA ARG A 320 1.47 11.64 16.50
C ARG A 320 1.76 10.58 17.56
N SER A 321 3.04 10.35 17.84
CA SER A 321 3.46 9.79 19.12
C SER A 321 2.87 10.66 20.26
N GLU A 322 3.03 10.22 21.51
CA GLU A 322 2.55 10.95 22.70
C GLU A 322 2.63 12.47 22.53
N ILE A 323 1.48 13.12 22.34
CA ILE A 323 1.43 14.57 22.18
C ILE A 323 1.81 15.18 23.51
N LYS A 324 2.98 15.82 23.55
CA LYS A 324 3.42 16.57 24.72
C LYS A 324 2.74 17.92 24.70
N LEU A 325 1.82 18.15 25.64
CA LEU A 325 1.26 19.48 25.86
C LEU A 325 2.38 20.44 26.27
N LEU A 326 2.38 21.61 25.65
CA LEU A 326 3.25 22.72 25.96
C LEU A 326 2.38 23.79 26.64
N ASN A 327 2.89 24.42 27.69
CA ASN A 327 2.11 25.32 28.54
C ASN A 327 1.87 26.71 27.90
N GLY A 328 1.87 26.82 26.57
CA GLY A 328 1.67 28.08 25.86
C GLY A 328 2.85 29.05 25.99
N GLU A 329 4.08 28.54 25.92
CA GLU A 329 5.27 29.39 26.00
C GLU A 329 5.29 30.38 24.82
N LEU A 330 5.40 31.67 25.12
CA LEU A 330 5.42 32.74 24.12
C LEU A 330 6.85 33.02 23.66
N LYS A 331 7.04 33.03 22.34
CA LYS A 331 8.32 33.37 21.72
C LYS A 331 8.13 34.28 20.52
N LYS A 332 9.01 35.27 20.37
CA LYS A 332 9.09 36.13 19.18
C LYS A 332 9.90 35.43 18.11
N LEU A 333 9.31 35.23 16.94
CA LEU A 333 9.91 34.51 15.82
C LEU A 333 9.61 35.22 14.50
N ILE A 334 10.35 34.89 13.46
CA ILE A 334 10.11 35.36 12.08
C ILE A 334 9.68 34.15 11.24
N LEU A 335 8.58 34.29 10.48
CA LEU A 335 8.19 33.29 9.49
C LEU A 335 9.12 33.39 8.27
N VAL A 336 9.84 32.30 7.98
CA VAL A 336 10.84 32.24 6.90
C VAL A 336 10.43 31.35 5.74
N GLU A 337 9.57 30.36 5.97
CA GLU A 337 9.02 29.55 4.89
C GLU A 337 7.59 29.08 5.18
N ILE A 338 6.78 29.05 4.11
CA ILE A 338 5.43 28.49 4.10
C ILE A 338 5.47 27.23 3.23
N ALA A 339 5.48 26.06 3.87
CA ALA A 339 5.56 24.80 3.14
C ALA A 339 4.19 24.41 2.55
N ASP A 340 3.13 24.63 3.32
CA ASP A 340 1.74 24.45 2.91
C ASP A 340 0.80 25.30 3.80
N SER A 341 -0.51 25.10 3.70
CA SER A 341 -1.52 25.86 4.43
C SER A 341 -1.50 25.69 5.97
N ASN A 342 -0.81 24.67 6.48
CA ASN A 342 -0.71 24.36 7.89
C ASN A 342 0.74 24.24 8.40
N THR A 343 1.69 23.93 7.54
CA THR A 343 3.11 23.76 7.88
C THR A 343 3.90 25.04 7.62
N LEU A 344 4.45 25.61 8.68
CA LEU A 344 5.21 26.85 8.67
C LEU A 344 6.59 26.65 9.30
N TYR A 345 7.59 27.38 8.80
CA TYR A 345 8.93 27.38 9.37
C TYR A 345 9.29 28.74 9.93
N PHE A 346 9.70 28.75 11.20
CA PHE A 346 10.05 29.95 11.92
C PHE A 346 11.52 29.96 12.32
N GLN A 347 12.13 31.14 12.38
CA GLN A 347 13.46 31.36 12.96
C GLN A 347 13.39 32.28 14.18
N ASP A 348 14.31 32.09 15.12
CA ASP A 348 14.53 33.01 16.23
C ASP A 348 15.48 34.13 15.78
N PRO A 349 15.02 35.39 15.65
CA PRO A 349 15.87 36.49 15.18
C PRO A 349 17.01 36.85 16.15
N THR A 350 16.96 36.37 17.39
CA THR A 350 18.00 36.62 18.39
C THR A 350 19.12 35.57 18.36
N ASP A 351 18.90 34.45 17.68
CA ASP A 351 19.88 33.37 17.60
C ASP A 351 20.99 33.71 16.61
N LYS A 352 22.21 33.86 17.14
CA LYS A 352 23.40 34.18 16.35
C LYS A 352 24.01 32.95 15.65
N LEU A 353 23.53 31.75 15.95
CA LEU A 353 24.10 30.51 15.42
C LEU A 353 23.92 30.40 13.90
N LEU A 354 22.81 30.88 13.34
CA LEU A 354 22.59 30.88 11.89
C LEU A 354 23.69 31.66 11.16
N GLY A 355 24.02 32.87 11.63
CA GLY A 355 25.12 33.65 11.05
C GLY A 355 26.49 32.99 11.17
N GLN A 356 26.71 32.16 12.20
CA GLN A 356 27.94 31.36 12.31
C GLN A 356 27.98 30.21 11.30
N ILE A 357 26.84 29.54 11.08
CA ILE A 357 26.69 28.49 10.07
C ILE A 357 26.91 29.07 8.67
N GLU A 358 26.26 30.18 8.36
CA GLU A 358 26.40 30.91 7.09
C GLU A 358 27.85 31.32 6.83
N LYS A 359 28.54 31.88 7.85
CA LYS A 359 29.95 32.23 7.71
C LYS A 359 30.84 31.01 7.48
N SER A 360 30.55 29.89 8.15
CA SER A 360 31.30 28.65 7.95
C SER A 360 31.09 28.08 6.54
N LEU A 361 29.86 28.12 6.02
CA LEU A 361 29.52 27.60 4.70
C LEU A 361 29.84 28.58 3.56
N GLY A 362 29.96 29.88 3.82
CA GLY A 362 30.35 30.87 2.83
C GLY A 362 31.79 30.70 2.30
N SER A 363 32.64 30.00 3.07
CA SER A 363 34.00 29.61 2.63
C SER A 363 34.06 28.19 2.06
N PHE A 364 32.92 27.47 1.99
CA PHE A 364 32.86 26.09 1.54
C PHE A 364 32.98 25.99 0.02
N THR A 365 33.93 25.18 -0.46
CA THR A 365 34.09 24.91 -1.90
C THR A 365 33.83 23.44 -2.22
N ALA A 366 33.20 23.19 -3.37
CA ALA A 366 32.82 21.85 -3.82
C ALA A 366 34.03 20.94 -4.12
N THR A 367 35.21 21.54 -4.30
CA THR A 367 36.51 20.93 -4.62
C THR A 367 37.24 20.43 -3.38
N GLU A 368 37.08 21.09 -2.24
CA GLU A 368 37.71 20.72 -0.97
C GLU A 368 36.82 19.79 -0.12
N ALA A 369 35.53 19.73 -0.46
CA ALA A 369 34.54 18.94 0.25
C ALA A 369 34.47 17.49 -0.22
N ASN A 370 34.37 16.57 0.75
CA ASN A 370 34.14 15.15 0.48
C ASN A 370 32.82 14.94 -0.28
N LYS A 371 32.89 14.17 -1.37
CA LYS A 371 31.69 13.72 -2.10
C LYS A 371 30.78 12.95 -1.17
N LEU A 372 29.47 13.18 -1.28
CA LEU A 372 28.49 12.31 -0.65
C LEU A 372 28.45 11.00 -1.46
N ILE A 373 28.73 9.88 -0.79
CA ILE A 373 28.73 8.55 -1.38
C ILE A 373 27.45 7.80 -1.02
N PRO A 374 26.93 6.91 -1.90
CA PRO A 374 25.79 6.07 -1.59
C PRO A 374 25.98 5.22 -0.32
N PRO A 375 24.91 4.86 0.40
CA PRO A 375 23.50 5.07 0.06
C PRO A 375 22.95 6.45 0.46
N PHE A 376 22.18 7.08 -0.44
CA PHE A 376 21.51 8.35 -0.20
C PHE A 376 20.18 8.15 0.52
N LYS A 377 20.23 8.02 1.84
CA LYS A 377 19.02 7.73 2.64
C LYS A 377 18.21 9.01 2.89
N LYS A 378 16.87 8.91 2.86
CA LYS A 378 15.99 9.94 3.43
C LYS A 378 16.38 10.20 4.89
N GLY A 379 16.43 11.47 5.28
CA GLY A 379 16.87 11.91 6.59
C GLY A 379 18.38 12.14 6.71
N LEU A 380 19.19 11.73 5.72
CA LEU A 380 20.64 11.96 5.74
C LEU A 380 20.96 13.46 5.62
N LEU A 381 21.72 13.97 6.58
CA LEU A 381 22.24 15.34 6.54
C LEU A 381 23.37 15.48 5.53
N CYS A 382 23.35 16.58 4.79
CA CYS A 382 24.30 16.90 3.74
C CYS A 382 24.50 18.42 3.64
N VAL A 383 25.44 18.85 2.80
CA VAL A 383 25.46 20.21 2.28
C VAL A 383 24.90 20.16 0.87
N ALA A 384 23.93 21.01 0.56
CA ALA A 384 23.37 21.13 -0.77
C ALA A 384 23.57 22.56 -1.30
N LYS A 385 23.83 22.67 -2.60
CA LYS A 385 23.90 23.95 -3.29
C LYS A 385 22.49 24.38 -3.68
N PHE A 386 22.03 25.52 -3.18
CA PHE A 386 20.71 26.03 -3.54
C PHE A 386 20.72 26.55 -4.97
N SER A 387 19.74 26.13 -5.77
CA SER A 387 19.71 26.41 -7.21
C SER A 387 19.51 27.89 -7.55
N VAL A 388 18.90 28.66 -6.64
CA VAL A 388 18.54 30.07 -6.88
C VAL A 388 19.74 31.00 -6.76
N ASP A 389 20.55 30.86 -5.71
CA ASP A 389 21.67 31.76 -5.41
C ASP A 389 23.06 31.11 -5.61
N GLY A 390 23.09 29.78 -5.78
CA GLY A 390 24.32 29.02 -5.96
C GLY A 390 25.16 28.87 -4.69
N ASN A 391 24.65 29.21 -3.51
CA ASN A 391 25.35 29.08 -2.25
C ASN A 391 25.12 27.69 -1.62
N TRP A 392 26.00 27.30 -0.69
CA TRP A 392 25.96 26.02 0.00
C TRP A 392 25.29 26.14 1.36
N TYR A 393 24.37 25.22 1.64
CA TYR A 393 23.55 25.24 2.85
C TYR A 393 23.46 23.86 3.50
N ARG A 394 23.22 23.81 4.82
CA ARG A 394 22.91 22.54 5.48
C ARG A 394 21.55 22.07 5.01
N ALA A 395 21.49 20.82 4.60
CA ALA A 395 20.29 20.23 4.06
C ALA A 395 20.11 18.79 4.52
N LYS A 396 18.89 18.29 4.37
CA LYS A 396 18.52 16.91 4.66
C LYS A 396 17.85 16.32 3.42
N ILE A 397 18.30 15.16 2.98
CA ILE A 397 17.66 14.47 1.86
C ILE A 397 16.24 14.07 2.28
N THR A 398 15.23 14.55 1.57
CA THR A 398 13.81 14.19 1.83
C THR A 398 13.33 13.11 0.87
N ARG A 399 13.85 13.10 -0.36
CA ARG A 399 13.48 12.12 -1.39
C ARG A 399 14.61 11.91 -2.38
N GLU A 400 14.90 10.66 -2.70
CA GLU A 400 15.77 10.31 -3.83
C GLU A 400 14.94 10.26 -5.12
N LEU A 401 15.42 10.93 -6.15
CA LEU A 401 14.85 10.95 -7.50
C LEU A 401 15.86 10.32 -8.47
N LYS A 402 15.44 10.02 -9.70
CA LYS A 402 16.35 9.44 -10.71
C LYS A 402 17.51 10.42 -11.00
N ASN A 403 18.70 10.13 -10.44
CA ASN A 403 19.94 10.92 -10.51
C ASN A 403 19.87 12.34 -9.88
N ARG A 404 18.88 12.62 -9.04
CA ARG A 404 18.71 13.90 -8.34
C ARG A 404 18.18 13.65 -6.94
N PHE A 405 18.22 14.65 -6.09
CA PHE A 405 17.77 14.55 -4.70
C PHE A 405 16.91 15.75 -4.38
N GLU A 406 15.73 15.49 -3.81
CA GLU A 406 14.99 16.53 -3.11
C GLU A 406 15.62 16.70 -1.72
N VAL A 407 15.90 17.94 -1.37
CA VAL A 407 16.53 18.32 -0.11
C VAL A 407 15.72 19.40 0.59
N LEU A 408 15.62 19.29 1.90
CA LEU A 408 15.10 20.33 2.79
C LEU A 408 16.27 21.09 3.40
N PHE A 409 16.34 22.41 3.22
CA PHE A 409 17.33 23.24 3.90
C PHE A 409 16.94 23.40 5.36
N VAL A 410 17.64 22.69 6.25
CA VAL A 410 17.23 22.54 7.66
C VAL A 410 17.26 23.85 8.45
N ASP A 411 17.93 24.85 7.91
CA ASP A 411 18.07 26.17 8.52
C ASP A 411 17.01 27.16 8.06
N TYR A 412 16.35 26.92 6.92
CA TYR A 412 15.39 27.87 6.31
C TYR A 412 14.01 27.27 6.07
N GLY A 413 13.90 25.94 5.96
CA GLY A 413 12.63 25.23 5.81
C GLY A 413 12.16 25.04 4.37
N ASN A 414 12.78 25.71 3.39
CA ASN A 414 12.47 25.55 1.97
C ASN A 414 13.10 24.27 1.38
N VAL A 415 12.55 23.83 0.25
CA VAL A 415 12.99 22.62 -0.46
C VAL A 415 13.56 22.95 -1.84
N ASP A 416 14.45 22.09 -2.34
CA ASP A 416 14.97 22.17 -3.70
C ASP A 416 15.31 20.78 -4.26
N ILE A 417 15.40 20.65 -5.58
CA ILE A 417 15.81 19.44 -6.29
C ILE A 417 17.19 19.66 -6.89
N VAL A 418 18.20 19.03 -6.30
CA VAL A 418 19.60 19.22 -6.63
C VAL A 418 20.22 17.98 -7.27
N SER A 419 21.28 18.17 -8.06
CA SER A 419 22.02 17.06 -8.66
C SER A 419 23.01 16.44 -7.67
N GLN A 420 23.56 15.27 -8.01
CA GLN A 420 24.66 14.68 -7.22
C GLN A 420 25.91 15.59 -7.16
N ASN A 421 26.13 16.44 -8.16
CA ASN A 421 27.25 17.39 -8.16
C ASN A 421 27.02 18.56 -7.21
N ASP A 422 25.78 18.80 -6.82
CA ASP A 422 25.34 19.90 -5.96
C ASP A 422 25.06 19.42 -4.52
N ILE A 423 25.51 18.21 -4.17
CA ILE A 423 25.47 17.67 -2.81
C ILE A 423 26.87 17.25 -2.35
N ARG A 424 27.20 17.53 -1.09
CA ARG A 424 28.44 17.12 -0.41
C ARG A 424 28.17 16.59 0.99
N LYS A 425 29.13 15.86 1.55
CA LYS A 425 29.07 15.42 2.95
C LYS A 425 29.06 16.64 3.87
N LEU A 426 28.15 16.65 4.84
CA LEU A 426 28.11 17.69 5.88
C LEU A 426 29.31 17.52 6.83
N PRO A 427 30.14 18.57 7.04
CA PRO A 427 31.20 18.54 8.06
C PRO A 427 30.64 18.26 9.46
N GLU A 428 31.33 17.44 10.26
CA GLU A 428 30.82 16.96 11.55
C GLU A 428 30.55 18.09 12.55
N ASN A 429 31.39 19.14 12.54
CA ASN A 429 31.19 20.34 13.36
C ASN A 429 29.89 21.07 13.02
N LEU A 430 29.45 21.03 11.76
CA LEU A 430 28.18 21.61 11.32
C LEU A 430 27.01 20.65 11.49
N ALA A 431 27.25 19.34 11.41
CA ALA A 431 26.23 18.31 11.65
C ALA A 431 25.77 18.27 13.12
N ALA A 432 26.64 18.65 14.06
CA ALA A 432 26.34 18.68 15.49
C ALA A 432 25.46 19.87 15.92
N LEU A 433 25.31 20.90 15.07
CA LEU A 433 24.52 22.09 15.37
C LEU A 433 23.02 21.82 15.13
N PRO A 434 22.11 22.32 15.99
CA PRO A 434 20.67 22.15 15.78
C PRO A 434 20.20 22.84 14.49
N PRO A 435 19.14 22.34 13.82
CA PRO A 435 18.46 23.07 12.75
C PRO A 435 17.94 24.43 13.21
N GLN A 436 18.13 25.46 12.39
CA GLN A 436 17.71 26.83 12.73
C GLN A 436 16.27 27.15 12.33
N ALA A 437 15.67 26.39 11.41
CA ALA A 437 14.26 26.49 11.08
C ALA A 437 13.43 25.59 12.02
N ILE A 438 12.53 26.21 12.78
CA ILE A 438 11.57 25.53 13.65
C ILE A 438 10.35 25.16 12.82
N ARG A 439 10.16 23.87 12.56
CA ARG A 439 8.95 23.35 11.91
C ARG A 439 7.76 23.42 12.86
N CYS A 440 6.75 24.19 12.49
CA CYS A 440 5.52 24.38 13.25
C CYS A 440 4.29 23.98 12.42
N SER A 441 3.24 23.56 13.11
CA SER A 441 1.88 23.46 12.56
C SER A 441 0.97 24.48 13.23
N LEU A 442 -0.05 25.01 12.55
CA LEU A 442 -1.02 25.86 13.22
C LEU A 442 -1.88 25.01 14.17
N ALA A 443 -1.82 25.32 15.46
CA ALA A 443 -2.51 24.55 16.49
C ALA A 443 -4.01 24.50 16.25
N TYR A 444 -4.58 23.32 16.49
CA TYR A 444 -6.01 23.01 16.49
C TYR A 444 -6.75 23.17 15.16
N ILE A 445 -6.03 23.45 14.07
CA ILE A 445 -6.63 23.64 12.74
C ILE A 445 -5.89 22.83 11.68
N ASN A 446 -6.60 22.47 10.62
CA ASN A 446 -6.06 21.86 9.42
C ASN A 446 -6.57 22.60 8.18
N GLY A 447 -5.66 22.98 7.29
CA GLY A 447 -5.96 23.63 6.01
C GLY A 447 -5.87 22.66 4.82
N PRO A 448 -6.23 23.10 3.61
CA PRO A 448 -6.12 22.32 2.38
C PRO A 448 -4.64 22.06 2.02
N THR A 449 -4.34 20.89 1.48
CA THR A 449 -2.98 20.58 1.02
C THR A 449 -2.57 21.45 -0.17
N ILE A 450 -1.26 21.51 -0.47
CA ILE A 450 -0.73 22.28 -1.61
C ILE A 450 -1.21 21.77 -2.98
N SER A 451 -1.71 20.53 -3.05
CA SER A 451 -2.29 19.97 -4.27
C SER A 451 -3.68 20.49 -4.59
N HIS A 452 -4.37 21.08 -3.61
CA HIS A 452 -5.69 21.68 -3.78
C HIS A 452 -5.55 23.12 -4.30
N GLU A 453 -6.38 23.55 -5.25
CA GLU A 453 -6.30 24.90 -5.85
C GLU A 453 -6.38 26.02 -4.78
N LEU A 454 -7.23 25.82 -3.77
CA LEU A 454 -7.34 26.70 -2.60
C LEU A 454 -6.05 26.76 -1.76
N GLY A 455 -5.23 25.70 -1.70
CA GLY A 455 -4.00 25.65 -0.91
C GLY A 455 -3.03 26.78 -1.26
N ASN A 456 -2.85 27.06 -2.55
CA ASN A 456 -2.02 28.17 -3.02
C ASN A 456 -2.57 29.54 -2.59
N LYS A 457 -3.90 29.72 -2.64
CA LYS A 457 -4.58 30.96 -2.18
C LYS A 457 -4.40 31.16 -0.68
N VAL A 458 -4.50 30.09 0.12
CA VAL A 458 -4.26 30.12 1.56
C VAL A 458 -2.80 30.44 1.87
N GLY A 459 -1.85 29.82 1.16
CA GLY A 459 -0.43 30.13 1.31
C GLY A 459 -0.11 31.61 1.02
N GLN A 460 -0.67 32.17 -0.06
CA GLN A 460 -0.54 33.60 -0.36
C GLN A 460 -1.17 34.47 0.74
N PHE A 461 -2.34 34.09 1.24
CA PHE A 461 -2.98 34.81 2.33
C PHE A 461 -2.13 34.83 3.60
N ILE A 462 -1.57 33.69 4.02
CA ILE A 462 -0.64 33.60 5.15
C ILE A 462 0.58 34.48 4.90
N ARG A 463 1.09 34.47 3.66
CA ARG A 463 2.23 35.30 3.25
C ARG A 463 1.97 36.78 3.49
N ASP A 464 0.83 37.29 3.02
CA ASP A 464 0.45 38.69 3.16
C ASP A 464 0.28 39.10 4.64
N GLN A 465 -0.21 38.17 5.48
CA GLN A 465 -0.39 38.43 6.90
C GLN A 465 0.94 38.49 7.68
N ILE A 466 1.81 37.48 7.56
CA ILE A 466 2.92 37.29 8.53
C ILE A 466 4.30 36.94 7.96
N PHE A 467 4.48 36.77 6.65
CA PHE A 467 5.79 36.39 6.09
C PHE A 467 6.84 37.49 6.28
N GLU A 468 8.05 37.10 6.70
CA GLU A 468 9.17 38.00 7.03
C GLU A 468 8.87 39.06 8.12
N LYS A 469 7.76 38.92 8.86
CA LYS A 469 7.41 39.78 9.98
C LYS A 469 7.75 39.09 11.30
N GLU A 470 8.22 39.87 12.27
CA GLU A 470 8.33 39.39 13.65
C GLU A 470 6.93 39.19 14.23
N VAL A 471 6.62 37.96 14.62
CA VAL A 471 5.35 37.55 15.21
C VAL A 471 5.58 36.89 16.56
N VAL A 472 4.63 37.06 17.48
CA VAL A 472 4.62 36.32 18.74
C VAL A 472 3.89 35.01 18.52
N VAL A 473 4.52 33.90 18.90
CA VAL A 473 4.03 32.55 18.72
C VAL A 473 3.90 31.89 20.10
N SER A 474 2.75 31.29 20.39
CA SER A 474 2.54 30.41 21.55
C SER A 474 2.72 28.96 21.15
N PHE A 475 3.56 28.21 21.86
CA PHE A 475 3.70 26.77 21.69
C PHE A 475 2.69 26.02 22.56
N GLU A 476 1.71 25.34 21.96
CA GLU A 476 0.61 24.68 22.68
C GLU A 476 0.82 23.17 22.84
N TYR A 477 1.44 22.51 21.86
CA TYR A 477 1.80 21.09 21.96
C TYR A 477 2.93 20.73 21.00
N GLN A 478 3.53 19.57 21.19
CA GLN A 478 4.56 19.03 20.31
C GLN A 478 4.32 17.53 20.07
N ASP A 479 4.48 17.13 18.81
CA ASP A 479 4.60 15.74 18.39
C ASP A 479 6.03 15.47 17.85
N ASP A 480 6.28 14.26 17.36
CA ASP A 480 7.59 13.87 16.80
C ASP A 480 8.00 14.67 15.55
N VAL A 481 7.08 15.39 14.92
CA VAL A 481 7.28 16.03 13.61
C VAL A 481 7.25 17.55 13.69
N SER A 482 6.45 18.14 14.57
CA SER A 482 6.31 19.59 14.68
C SER A 482 5.79 20.07 16.03
N LYS A 483 5.88 21.38 16.22
CA LYS A 483 5.24 22.08 17.33
C LYS A 483 3.94 22.72 16.85
N GLY A 484 2.83 22.42 17.52
CA GLY A 484 1.55 23.09 17.32
C GLY A 484 1.58 24.49 17.93
N VAL A 485 1.28 25.51 17.13
CA VAL A 485 1.42 26.91 17.53
C VAL A 485 0.21 27.80 17.26
N ILE A 486 0.03 28.80 18.12
CA ILE A 486 -0.86 29.94 17.86
C ILE A 486 0.01 31.14 17.47
N ALA A 487 -0.19 31.69 16.27
CA ALA A 487 0.54 32.87 15.80
C ALA A 487 -0.31 34.13 15.99
N TYR A 488 0.12 35.05 16.86
CA TYR A 488 -0.62 36.28 17.14
C TYR A 488 -0.30 37.39 16.14
N LEU A 489 -1.36 38.09 15.71
CA LEU A 489 -1.27 39.22 14.77
C LEU A 489 -1.17 40.57 15.48
N THR A 490 -1.37 40.61 16.80
CA THR A 490 -1.24 41.83 17.61
C THR A 490 -0.38 41.61 18.85
N LYS A 491 0.12 42.72 19.42
CA LYS A 491 1.04 42.70 20.57
C LYS A 491 0.38 42.24 21.88
N GLU A 492 -0.95 42.33 21.96
CA GLU A 492 -1.73 41.91 23.12
C GLU A 492 -1.90 40.38 23.21
N ASN A 493 -1.42 39.64 22.20
CA ASN A 493 -1.45 38.17 22.14
C ASN A 493 -2.84 37.57 22.42
N GLN A 494 -3.89 38.24 21.93
CA GLN A 494 -5.26 37.79 22.10
C GLN A 494 -5.55 36.66 21.11
N PRO A 495 -6.05 35.48 21.56
CA PRO A 495 -6.31 34.34 20.67
C PRO A 495 -7.30 34.63 19.53
N ASN A 496 -8.21 35.59 19.72
CA ASN A 496 -9.15 36.05 18.70
C ASN A 496 -8.54 37.02 17.68
N LYS A 497 -7.27 37.37 17.84
CA LYS A 497 -6.43 38.12 16.90
C LYS A 497 -5.21 37.29 16.49
N SER A 498 -5.43 35.99 16.25
CA SER A 498 -4.41 35.06 15.76
C SER A 498 -4.62 34.75 14.28
N LEU A 499 -3.56 34.30 13.61
CA LEU A 499 -3.67 33.77 12.25
C LEU A 499 -4.62 32.56 12.22
N ASN A 500 -4.57 31.71 13.25
CA ASN A 500 -5.37 30.48 13.32
C ASN A 500 -6.88 30.75 13.23
N ILE A 501 -7.42 31.66 14.06
CA ILE A 501 -8.84 32.02 14.01
C ILE A 501 -9.20 32.79 12.73
N LEU A 502 -8.27 33.59 12.22
CA LEU A 502 -8.46 34.30 10.96
C LEU A 502 -8.67 33.29 9.81
N LEU A 503 -7.84 32.23 9.73
CA LEU A 503 -8.03 31.17 8.73
C LEU A 503 -9.36 30.42 8.90
N LEU A 504 -9.79 30.15 10.14
CA LEU A 504 -11.11 29.56 10.39
C LEU A 504 -12.24 30.47 9.87
N SER A 505 -12.20 31.77 10.19
CA SER A 505 -13.24 32.75 9.83
C SER A 505 -13.40 32.96 8.31
N GLN A 506 -12.32 32.76 7.55
CA GLN A 506 -12.31 32.85 6.08
C GLN A 506 -12.69 31.52 5.41
N GLY A 507 -12.87 30.44 6.18
CA GLY A 507 -13.07 29.09 5.65
C GLY A 507 -11.82 28.51 5.02
N PHE A 508 -10.63 29.00 5.37
CA PHE A 508 -9.34 28.52 4.85
C PHE A 508 -8.76 27.36 5.66
N ALA A 509 -9.35 27.05 6.81
CA ALA A 509 -9.04 25.90 7.63
C ALA A 509 -10.29 25.34 8.32
N LYS A 510 -10.21 24.12 8.82
CA LYS A 510 -11.20 23.46 9.69
C LYS A 510 -10.56 23.11 11.02
N LEU A 511 -11.37 22.91 12.07
CA LEU A 511 -10.85 22.40 13.34
C LEU A 511 -10.25 20.99 13.17
N ASP A 512 -9.04 20.80 13.69
CA ASP A 512 -8.32 19.52 13.68
C ASP A 512 -8.88 18.58 14.77
N LYS A 513 -9.62 17.57 14.36
CA LYS A 513 -10.17 16.53 15.27
C LYS A 513 -9.08 15.62 15.86
N THR A 514 -7.86 15.65 15.33
CA THR A 514 -6.71 14.85 15.80
C THR A 514 -5.78 15.62 16.74
N ALA A 515 -6.04 16.92 16.96
CA ALA A 515 -5.34 17.74 17.94
C ALA A 515 -5.82 17.43 19.38
N PRO A 516 -5.07 17.83 20.41
CA PRO A 516 -5.59 17.87 21.77
C PRO A 516 -6.90 18.66 21.86
N PRO A 517 -7.77 18.36 22.84
CA PRO A 517 -9.03 19.06 23.02
C PRO A 517 -8.84 20.57 23.02
N LEU A 518 -9.69 21.27 22.26
CA LEU A 518 -9.64 22.73 22.16
C LEU A 518 -9.81 23.35 23.56
N PRO A 519 -8.84 24.13 24.06
CA PRO A 519 -8.97 24.77 25.36
C PRO A 519 -10.18 25.70 25.42
N GLN A 520 -10.84 25.80 26.59
CA GLN A 520 -12.02 26.66 26.78
C GLN A 520 -11.77 28.13 26.41
N LYS A 521 -10.53 28.61 26.63
CA LYS A 521 -10.07 29.96 26.22
C LYS A 521 -10.21 30.23 24.71
N LEU A 522 -10.41 29.21 23.88
CA LEU A 522 -10.52 29.28 22.42
C LEU A 522 -11.94 28.99 21.91
N GLU A 523 -12.98 29.06 22.76
CA GLU A 523 -14.38 28.79 22.36
C GLU A 523 -14.82 29.57 21.10
N GLU A 524 -14.37 30.81 20.94
CA GLU A 524 -14.68 31.64 19.77
C GLU A 524 -14.24 31.01 18.44
N TRP A 525 -13.25 30.11 18.45
CA TRP A 525 -12.79 29.41 17.25
C TRP A 525 -13.81 28.40 16.75
N LEU A 526 -14.58 27.78 17.66
CA LEU A 526 -15.68 26.90 17.29
C LEU A 526 -16.77 27.69 16.55
N LYS A 527 -17.13 28.86 17.09
CA LYS A 527 -18.09 29.78 16.47
C LYS A 527 -17.60 30.24 15.10
N ALA A 528 -16.35 30.69 15.00
CA ALA A 528 -15.75 31.11 13.73
C ALA A 528 -15.76 29.99 12.67
N SER A 529 -15.46 28.74 13.07
CA SER A 529 -15.50 27.58 12.17
C SER A 529 -16.93 27.27 11.69
N GLN A 530 -17.91 27.30 12.61
CA GLN A 530 -19.32 27.06 12.28
C GLN A 530 -19.90 28.17 11.40
N ASP A 531 -19.55 29.43 11.67
CA ASP A 531 -19.98 30.56 10.84
C ASP A 531 -19.42 30.46 9.41
N ALA A 532 -18.18 30.01 9.24
CA ALA A 532 -17.60 29.78 7.92
C ALA A 532 -18.31 28.64 7.16
N GLU A 533 -18.69 27.57 7.86
CA GLU A 533 -19.47 26.45 7.31
C GLU A 533 -20.88 26.88 6.90
N ASN A 534 -21.61 27.55 7.80
CA ASN A 534 -22.99 28.01 7.56
C ASN A 534 -23.10 29.02 6.41
N ASN A 535 -22.03 29.77 6.15
CA ASN A 535 -21.98 30.76 5.06
C ASN A 535 -21.23 30.24 3.82
N SER A 536 -20.92 28.94 3.75
CA SER A 536 -20.22 28.30 2.62
C SER A 536 -18.97 29.09 2.19
N LYS A 537 -18.09 29.43 3.14
CA LYS A 537 -16.84 30.17 2.84
C LYS A 537 -15.69 29.21 2.54
N GLY A 538 -14.82 29.57 1.58
CA GLY A 538 -13.56 28.88 1.32
C GLY A 538 -13.74 27.38 1.05
N LEU A 539 -13.21 26.53 1.95
CA LEU A 539 -13.32 25.07 1.94
C LEU A 539 -14.76 24.54 1.92
N TRP A 540 -15.74 25.36 2.30
CA TRP A 540 -17.16 25.00 2.34
C TRP A 540 -17.93 25.45 1.08
N ASN A 541 -17.22 25.99 0.07
CA ASN A 541 -17.75 26.37 -1.25
C ASN A 541 -17.12 25.58 -2.42
N TYR A 542 -16.08 24.78 -2.14
CA TYR A 542 -15.46 23.91 -3.14
C TYR A 542 -16.19 22.57 -3.10
N ASP A 543 -17.00 22.28 -4.13
CA ASP A 543 -17.60 20.95 -4.31
C ASP A 543 -16.50 19.94 -4.65
N GLU A 544 -16.41 18.86 -3.86
CA GLU A 544 -15.50 17.73 -4.08
C GLU A 544 -15.70 17.02 -5.45
N GLU A 545 -16.71 17.40 -6.23
CA GLU A 545 -17.04 16.83 -7.55
C GLU A 545 -16.17 17.33 -8.72
N THR A 546 -15.31 18.34 -8.52
CA THR A 546 -14.50 18.93 -9.61
C THR A 546 -13.02 18.52 -9.67
N GLU A 547 -12.52 17.67 -8.76
CA GLU A 547 -11.17 17.09 -8.83
C GLU A 547 -11.17 15.62 -9.23
#